data_AF-A0A0J1IPJ0-F1
#
_entry.id   AF-A0A0J1IPJ0-F1
#
_cell.length_a   1.000
_cell.length_b   1.000
_cell.length_c   1.000
_cell.angle_alpha   90.00
_cell.angle_beta   90.00
_cell.angle_gamma   90.00
#
_symmetry.space_group_name_H-M   'P 1'
#
loop_
_entity.id
_entity.type
_entity.pdbx_description
1 polymer ?
#
loop_
_entity_poly.entity_id
_entity_poly.type
_entity_poly.pdbx_seq_one_letter_code
_entity_poly.pdbx_strand_id
1 'polypeptide(L)' 'MQRKELMKEADELMQDYCKDCFLYRQNKVEYGKRRAHRFCISQCTVGNKLREYGEKLSSSK' A
#
# COMPACT_ATOMS: atom_id res chain seq x y z
N MET A 1 -8.71 -16.89 -4.99
CA MET A 1 -8.60 -15.72 -5.89
C MET A 1 -7.60 -16.02 -6.97
N GLN A 2 -7.91 -15.64 -8.21
CA GLN A 2 -6.96 -15.73 -9.29
C GLN A 2 -5.93 -14.59 -9.18
N ARG A 3 -4.69 -14.81 -9.64
CA ARG A 3 -3.62 -13.80 -9.63
C ARG A 3 -4.06 -12.45 -10.21
N LYS A 4 -4.89 -12.47 -11.26
CA LYS A 4 -5.42 -11.28 -11.93
C LYS A 4 -6.37 -10.46 -11.04
N GLU A 5 -7.19 -11.12 -10.22
CA GLU A 5 -8.11 -10.45 -9.28
C GLU A 5 -7.33 -9.76 -8.17
N LEU A 6 -6.34 -10.45 -7.61
CA LEU A 6 -5.45 -9.88 -6.59
C LEU A 6 -4.71 -8.63 -7.08
N MET A 7 -4.23 -8.63 -8.32
CA MET A 7 -3.60 -7.44 -8.91
C MET A 7 -4.60 -6.30 -9.11
N LYS A 8 -5.81 -6.60 -9.60
CA LYS A 8 -6.87 -5.61 -9.78
C LYS A 8 -7.26 -4.94 -8.46
N GLU A 9 -7.47 -5.73 -7.41
CA GLU A 9 -7.80 -5.19 -6.08
C GLU A 9 -6.65 -4.35 -5.49
N ALA A 10 -5.39 -4.76 -5.71
CA ALA A 10 -4.23 -3.98 -5.29
C ALA A 10 -4.19 -2.62 -6.00
N ASP A 11 -4.41 -2.60 -7.31
CA ASP A 11 -4.43 -1.37 -8.11
C ASP A 11 -5.58 -0.44 -7.68
N GLU A 12 -6.77 -0.98 -7.44
CA GLU A 12 -7.93 -0.21 -6.94
C GLU A 12 -7.63 0.43 -5.58
N LEU A 13 -7.09 -0.33 -4.62
CA LEU A 13 -6.67 0.22 -3.32
C LEU A 13 -5.62 1.33 -3.45
N MET A 14 -4.70 1.19 -4.41
CA MET A 14 -3.70 2.22 -4.66
C MET A 14 -4.31 3.48 -5.27
N GLN A 15 -5.22 3.35 -6.23
CA GLN A 15 -5.88 4.50 -6.86
C GLN A 15 -6.85 5.22 -5.93
N ASP A 16 -7.62 4.49 -5.13
CA ASP A 16 -8.68 5.07 -4.30
C ASP A 16 -8.13 5.70 -3.01
N TYR A 17 -7.09 5.10 -2.42
CA TYR A 17 -6.62 5.49 -1.08
C TYR A 17 -5.17 5.96 -1.04
N CYS A 18 -4.28 5.41 -1.87
CA CYS A 18 -2.87 5.77 -1.85
C CYS A 18 -2.56 6.98 -2.75
N LYS A 19 -3.32 7.15 -3.84
CA LYS A 19 -3.22 8.31 -4.73
C LYS A 19 -3.52 9.58 -3.96
N ASP A 20 -2.58 10.53 -4.00
CA ASP A 20 -2.68 11.79 -3.28
C ASP A 20 -2.98 11.65 -1.77
N CYS A 21 -2.58 10.53 -1.16
CA CYS A 21 -2.82 10.25 0.25
C CYS A 21 -2.34 11.41 1.13
N PHE A 22 -3.28 12.06 1.82
CA PHE A 22 -3.00 13.20 2.69
C PHE A 22 -1.99 12.83 3.78
N LEU A 23 -2.18 11.67 4.41
CA LEU A 23 -1.32 11.21 5.50
C LEU A 23 0.12 10.96 5.03
N TYR A 24 0.32 10.44 3.82
CA TYR A 24 1.65 10.33 3.22
C TYR A 24 2.26 11.71 2.97
N ARG A 25 1.50 12.64 2.39
CA ARG A 25 1.95 14.01 2.12
C ARG A 25 2.36 14.73 3.40
N GLN A 26 1.53 14.68 4.44
CA GLN A 26 1.80 15.29 5.73
C GLN A 26 3.04 14.68 6.40
N ASN A 27 3.11 13.35 6.50
CA ASN A 27 4.27 12.67 7.08
C ASN A 27 5.56 12.93 6.30
N LYS A 28 5.47 13.12 4.98
CA LYS A 28 6.64 13.45 4.14
C LYS A 28 7.15 14.85 4.45
N VAL A 29 6.27 15.82 4.71
CA VAL A 29 6.64 17.19 5.12
C VAL A 29 7.21 17.20 6.53
N GLU A 30 6.55 16.53 7.49
CA GLU A 30 6.95 16.55 8.90
C GLU A 30 8.21 15.72 9.20
N TYR A 31 8.34 14.55 8.58
CA TYR A 31 9.36 13.56 8.97
C TYR A 31 10.21 13.04 7.81
N GLY A 32 9.97 13.55 6.60
CA GLY A 32 10.68 13.13 5.40
C GLY A 32 10.13 11.85 4.76
N LYS A 33 10.54 11.65 3.50
CA LYS A 33 10.07 10.55 2.63
C LYS A 33 10.24 9.16 3.25
N ARG A 34 11.36 8.90 3.91
CA ARG A 34 11.67 7.57 4.49
C ARG A 34 10.65 7.20 5.58
N ARG A 35 10.35 8.11 6.49
CA ARG A 35 9.42 7.84 7.59
C ARG A 35 7.98 7.75 7.08
N ALA A 36 7.60 8.58 6.11
CA ALA A 36 6.30 8.49 5.44
C ALA A 36 6.07 7.12 4.79
N HIS A 37 7.03 6.61 4.01
CA HIS A 37 6.93 5.27 3.44
C HIS A 37 6.92 4.17 4.49
N ARG A 38 7.77 4.28 5.53
CA ARG A 38 7.77 3.31 6.64
C ARG A 38 6.37 3.23 7.26
N PHE A 39 5.75 4.37 7.55
CA PHE A 39 4.39 4.42 8.07
C PHE A 39 3.40 3.70 7.13
N CYS A 40 3.45 3.99 5.82
CA CYS A 40 2.59 3.31 4.85
C CYS A 40 2.75 1.78 4.88
N ILE A 41 3.95 1.26 5.06
CA ILE A 41 4.21 -0.19 5.00
C ILE A 41 3.96 -0.88 6.35
N SER A 42 4.11 -0.18 7.47
CA SER A 42 4.07 -0.78 8.82
C SER A 42 2.87 -0.39 9.68
N GLN A 43 2.15 0.68 9.35
CA GLN A 43 1.07 1.24 10.19
C GLN A 43 -0.20 1.60 9.41
N CYS A 44 -0.10 1.89 8.11
CA CYS A 44 -1.28 2.15 7.29
C CYS A 44 -2.05 0.84 7.03
N THR A 45 -3.35 0.82 7.33
CA THR A 45 -4.22 -0.33 7.07
C THR A 45 -4.28 -0.70 5.59
N VAL A 46 -4.32 0.30 4.70
CA VAL A 46 -4.28 0.07 3.24
C VAL A 46 -2.95 -0.55 2.83
N GLY A 47 -1.83 -0.04 3.36
CA GLY A 47 -0.52 -0.58 3.04
C GLY A 47 -0.28 -1.99 3.59
N ASN A 48 -0.85 -2.31 4.77
CA ASN A 48 -0.87 -3.67 5.30
C ASN A 48 -1.63 -4.62 4.35
N LYS A 49 -2.79 -4.18 3.84
CA LYS A 49 -3.60 -4.97 2.89
C LYS A 49 -2.87 -5.18 1.56
N LEU A 50 -2.21 -4.15 1.04
CA LEU A 50 -1.36 -4.25 -0.15
C LEU A 50 -0.19 -5.24 0.07
N ARG A 51 0.41 -5.27 1.26
CA ARG A 51 1.45 -6.23 1.62
C ARG A 51 0.93 -7.66 1.62
N GLU A 52 -0.24 -7.91 2.22
CA GLU A 52 -0.89 -9.22 2.19
C GLU A 52 -1.18 -9.70 0.76
N TYR A 53 -1.61 -8.79 -0.13
CA TYR A 53 -1.83 -9.10 -1.53
C TYR A 53 -0.50 -9.46 -2.23
N GLY A 54 0.56 -8.70 -1.97
CA GLY A 54 1.91 -9.00 -2.45
C GLY A 54 2.41 -10.37 -1.98
N GLU A 55 2.21 -10.71 -0.70
CA GLU A 55 2.57 -12.01 -0.13
C GLU A 55 1.81 -13.14 -0.85
N LYS A 56 0.48 -13.03 -0.99
CA LYS A 56 -0.36 -14.01 -1.73
C LYS A 56 0.08 -14.18 -3.19
N LEU A 57 0.46 -13.10 -3.86
CA LEU A 57 0.98 -13.12 -5.23
C LEU A 57 2.36 -13.79 -5.31
N SER A 58 3.21 -13.61 -4.29
CA SER A 58 4.55 -14.21 -4.23
C SER A 58 4.55 -15.69 -3.85
N SER A 59 3.59 -16.12 -3.03
CA SER A 59 3.42 -17.51 -2.60
C SER A 59 2.73 -18.39 -3.63
N SER A 60 2.17 -17.81 -4.71
CA SER A 60 1.55 -18.56 -5.82
C SER A 60 2.58 -19.08 -6.85
N LYS A 61 3.79 -19.44 -6.39
CA LYS A 61 4.82 -20.05 -7.24
C LYS A 61 4.54 -21.52 -7.51
#